data_AF-A0A2Z2ME64-F1
#
_entry.id   AF-A0A2Z2ME64-F1
#
_cell.length_a   1.000
_cell.length_b   1.000
_cell.length_c   1.000
_cell.angle_alpha   90.00
_cell.angle_beta   90.00
_cell.angle_gamma   90.00
#
_symmetry.space_group_name_H-M   'P 1'
#
loop_
_entity.id
_entity.type
_entity.pdbx_description
1 polymer ?
#
loop_
_entity_poly.entity_id
_entity_poly.type
_entity_poly.pdbx_seq_one_letter_code
_entity_poly.pdbx_strand_id
1 'polypeptide(L)'
;MWDTSKDYRLLVAEKSVELFLKTIEGAKFKGKWDKKKAIQLAKEMIPEIQAMRYSYVEPKELVETPQMEALKENATGIIEALGGEDWHHKFLSLADKNEREKVEEAVAKIKFFLNTILNLDKRLSLGKINDPVIAVDIRVGEVMSVAKHPNADRLLVTNVNLGDRAITVVTNDLGVKEGNRVAVALLPPANFRGIVSEGMFLGAGEGVLKDVKGEIGGLPKGVPLEAFVETRNLVEAFLKS
;
A
#
# COMPACT_ATOMS: atom_id res chain seq x y z
N MET A 1 28.17 -8.49 2.04
CA MET A 1 27.82 -7.42 1.10
C MET A 1 26.42 -7.71 0.57
N TRP A 2 25.48 -6.78 0.74
CA TRP A 2 24.10 -6.91 0.31
C TRP A 2 23.91 -6.12 -0.99
N ASP A 3 23.32 -6.71 -2.02
CA ASP A 3 23.06 -5.99 -3.28
C ASP A 3 21.79 -5.14 -3.14
N THR A 4 21.94 -3.96 -2.55
CA THR A 4 20.86 -2.99 -2.32
C THR A 4 20.16 -2.56 -3.62
N SER A 5 20.83 -2.68 -4.77
CA SER A 5 20.29 -2.25 -6.06
C SER A 5 19.12 -3.12 -6.53
N LYS A 6 19.09 -4.36 -6.04
CA LYS A 6 18.07 -5.38 -6.30
C LYS A 6 17.13 -5.61 -5.12
N ASP A 7 17.20 -4.79 -4.08
CA ASP A 7 16.34 -4.95 -2.90
C ASP A 7 14.88 -4.56 -3.25
N TYR A 8 13.98 -5.54 -3.23
CA TYR A 8 12.58 -5.32 -3.58
C TYR A 8 11.92 -4.22 -2.74
N ARG A 9 12.32 -4.04 -1.47
CA ARG A 9 11.74 -3.02 -0.58
C ARG A 9 12.08 -1.61 -1.08
N LEU A 10 13.33 -1.40 -1.51
CA LEU A 10 13.78 -0.13 -2.08
C LEU A 10 13.22 0.10 -3.49
N LEU A 11 13.12 -0.95 -4.31
CA LEU A 11 12.50 -0.87 -5.64
C LEU A 11 11.02 -0.48 -5.55
N VAL A 12 10.26 -1.06 -4.61
CA VAL A 12 8.85 -0.70 -4.37
C VAL A 12 8.74 0.72 -3.82
N ALA A 13 9.66 1.15 -2.94
CA ALA A 13 9.68 2.52 -2.44
C ALA A 13 9.85 3.53 -3.58
N GLU A 14 10.86 3.35 -4.45
CA GLU A 14 11.06 4.19 -5.64
C GLU A 14 9.83 4.20 -6.55
N LYS A 15 9.28 3.02 -6.86
CA LYS A 15 8.12 2.91 -7.73
C LYS A 15 6.87 3.55 -7.14
N SER A 16 6.73 3.55 -5.82
CA SER A 16 5.63 4.22 -5.13
C SER A 16 5.70 5.75 -5.24
N VAL A 17 6.92 6.34 -5.29
CA VAL A 17 7.11 7.77 -5.56
C VAL A 17 6.65 8.11 -6.98
N GLU A 18 7.02 7.31 -7.98
CA GLU A 18 6.54 7.49 -9.36
C GLU A 18 5.01 7.43 -9.44
N LEU A 19 4.40 6.45 -8.77
CA LEU A 19 2.95 6.30 -8.69
C LEU A 19 2.31 7.54 -8.06
N PHE A 20 2.87 8.06 -6.97
CA PHE A 20 2.38 9.27 -6.32
C PHE A 20 2.44 10.49 -7.24
N LEU A 21 3.58 10.72 -7.90
CA LEU A 21 3.76 11.85 -8.82
C LEU A 21 2.75 11.80 -9.97
N LYS A 22 2.62 10.64 -10.64
CA LYS A 22 1.62 10.43 -11.70
C LYS A 22 0.19 10.66 -11.18
N THR A 23 -0.11 10.19 -9.98
CA THR A 23 -1.43 10.35 -9.35
C THR A 23 -1.75 11.81 -9.07
N ILE A 24 -0.83 12.54 -8.43
CA ILE A 24 -1.01 13.95 -8.06
C ILE A 24 -1.11 14.85 -9.29
N GLU A 25 -0.35 14.55 -10.34
CA GLU A 25 -0.40 15.29 -11.61
C GLU A 25 -1.76 15.11 -12.30
N GLY A 26 -2.26 13.87 -12.39
CA GLY A 26 -3.52 13.54 -13.06
C GLY A 26 -4.80 13.77 -12.25
N ALA A 27 -4.71 13.79 -10.91
CA ALA A 27 -5.87 13.94 -10.05
C ALA A 27 -6.37 15.38 -9.98
N LYS A 28 -7.71 15.53 -10.05
CA LYS A 28 -8.42 16.81 -9.90
C LYS A 28 -8.91 17.00 -8.47
N PHE A 29 -7.98 17.05 -7.51
CA PHE A 29 -8.34 17.30 -6.13
C PHE A 29 -8.82 18.74 -5.94
N LYS A 30 -10.03 18.89 -5.41
CA LYS A 30 -10.62 20.19 -5.03
C LYS A 30 -10.18 20.59 -3.62
N GLY A 31 -10.36 21.87 -3.31
CA GLY A 31 -10.04 22.44 -1.99
C GLY A 31 -8.66 23.06 -1.91
N LYS A 32 -8.29 23.53 -0.72
CA LYS A 32 -7.00 24.19 -0.46
C LYS A 32 -5.99 23.16 0.03
N TRP A 33 -4.99 22.90 -0.80
CA TRP A 33 -3.84 22.04 -0.52
C TRP A 33 -2.66 22.51 -1.37
N ASP A 34 -1.43 22.21 -0.97
CA ASP A 34 -0.22 22.66 -1.64
C ASP A 34 0.32 21.59 -2.59
N LYS A 35 -0.25 21.55 -3.80
CA LYS A 35 0.18 20.62 -4.86
C LYS A 35 1.65 20.77 -5.20
N LYS A 36 2.16 22.01 -5.25
CA LYS A 36 3.55 22.28 -5.64
C LYS A 36 4.50 21.74 -4.59
N LYS A 37 4.23 22.00 -3.31
CA LYS A 37 5.03 21.46 -2.19
C LYS A 37 4.98 19.94 -2.14
N ALA A 38 3.80 19.33 -2.30
CA ALA A 38 3.66 17.87 -2.30
C ALA A 38 4.49 17.20 -3.41
N ILE A 39 4.46 17.75 -4.64
CA ILE A 39 5.28 17.26 -5.76
C ILE A 39 6.78 17.45 -5.48
N GLN A 40 7.17 18.61 -4.94
CA GLN A 40 8.56 18.92 -4.65
C GLN A 40 9.14 17.93 -3.63
N LEU A 41 8.46 17.72 -2.50
CA LEU A 41 8.88 16.80 -1.45
C LEU A 41 9.00 15.36 -1.98
N ALA A 42 8.06 14.91 -2.82
CA ALA A 42 8.14 13.59 -3.42
C ALA A 42 9.34 13.44 -4.39
N LYS A 43 9.69 14.49 -5.14
CA LYS A 43 10.89 14.49 -6.00
C LYS A 43 12.18 14.43 -5.20
N GLU A 44 12.21 15.08 -4.03
CA GLU A 44 13.36 15.05 -3.11
C GLU A 44 13.59 13.66 -2.50
N MET A 45 12.58 12.78 -2.44
CA MET A 45 12.76 11.38 -2.01
C MET A 45 13.56 10.53 -3.00
N ILE A 46 13.54 10.86 -4.30
CA ILE A 46 14.20 10.06 -5.35
C ILE A 46 15.71 9.94 -5.11
N PRO A 47 16.49 11.03 -4.94
CA PRO A 47 17.92 10.93 -4.68
C PRO A 47 18.23 10.17 -3.38
N GLU A 48 17.42 10.31 -2.33
CA GLU A 48 17.59 9.56 -1.08
C GLU A 48 17.44 8.05 -1.31
N ILE A 49 16.39 7.63 -2.02
CA ILE A 49 16.20 6.22 -2.37
C ILE A 49 17.32 5.71 -3.28
N GLN A 50 17.80 6.49 -4.25
CA GLN A 50 18.94 6.10 -5.09
C GLN A 50 20.22 5.90 -4.27
N ALA A 51 20.50 6.81 -3.33
CA ALA A 51 21.64 6.69 -2.43
C ALA A 51 21.57 5.38 -1.62
N MET A 52 20.39 5.04 -1.08
CA MET A 52 20.17 3.77 -0.39
C MET A 52 20.37 2.57 -1.33
N ARG A 53 19.83 2.62 -2.56
CA ARG A 53 19.92 1.52 -3.55
C ARG A 53 21.33 1.22 -4.03
N TYR A 54 22.23 2.19 -4.08
CA TYR A 54 23.61 1.97 -4.53
C TYR A 54 24.66 2.02 -3.40
N SER A 55 24.21 1.85 -2.16
CA SER A 55 25.08 1.88 -0.97
C SER A 55 25.80 0.56 -0.68
N TYR A 56 25.22 -0.58 -1.07
CA TYR A 56 25.69 -1.95 -0.76
C TYR A 56 25.80 -2.28 0.74
N VAL A 57 25.19 -1.45 1.59
CA VAL A 57 25.16 -1.63 3.05
C VAL A 57 24.07 -2.62 3.46
N GLU A 58 24.12 -3.10 4.71
CA GLU A 58 23.14 -4.07 5.16
C GLU A 58 21.76 -3.44 5.40
N PRO A 59 20.65 -4.17 5.17
CA PRO A 59 19.31 -3.61 5.34
C PRO A 59 19.02 -3.01 6.71
N LYS A 60 19.61 -3.58 7.78
CA LYS A 60 19.45 -3.04 9.12
C LYS A 60 20.20 -1.71 9.31
N GLU A 61 21.34 -1.56 8.67
CA GLU A 61 22.13 -0.32 8.70
C GLU A 61 21.41 0.79 7.93
N LEU A 62 20.70 0.45 6.83
CA LEU A 62 19.87 1.40 6.08
C LEU A 62 18.81 2.10 6.93
N VAL A 63 18.33 1.46 8.00
CA VAL A 63 17.30 2.03 8.88
C VAL A 63 17.79 3.25 9.64
N GLU A 64 19.09 3.29 9.97
CA GLU A 64 19.70 4.36 10.79
C GLU A 64 20.34 5.46 9.92
N THR A 65 20.11 5.43 8.61
CA THR A 65 20.71 6.37 7.67
C THR A 65 19.99 7.73 7.67
N PRO A 66 20.71 8.83 7.41
CA PRO A 66 20.07 10.14 7.16
C PRO A 66 19.03 10.11 6.04
N GLN A 67 19.26 9.26 5.02
CA GLN A 67 18.33 9.03 3.92
C GLN A 67 16.97 8.53 4.43
N MET A 68 16.96 7.56 5.35
CA MET A 68 15.71 7.02 5.91
C MET A 68 14.93 8.09 6.68
N GLU A 69 15.61 8.91 7.49
CA GLU A 69 14.96 10.01 8.22
C GLU A 69 14.42 11.07 7.26
N ALA A 70 15.18 11.46 6.24
CA ALA A 70 14.73 12.40 5.21
C ALA A 70 13.48 11.90 4.47
N LEU A 71 13.38 10.59 4.20
CA LEU A 71 12.18 9.99 3.60
C LEU A 71 10.95 10.13 4.50
N LYS A 72 11.09 9.92 5.81
CA LYS A 72 9.99 10.08 6.78
C LYS A 72 9.58 11.55 6.94
N GLU A 73 10.55 12.46 7.00
CA GLU A 73 10.30 13.91 7.04
C GLU A 73 9.55 14.38 5.79
N ASN A 74 10.00 13.97 4.61
CA ASN A 74 9.33 14.30 3.35
C ASN A 74 7.91 13.71 3.29
N ALA A 75 7.69 12.48 3.78
CA ALA A 75 6.36 11.87 3.82
C ALA A 75 5.42 12.64 4.75
N THR A 76 5.91 13.07 5.91
CA THR A 76 5.16 13.90 6.86
C THR A 76 4.84 15.27 6.25
N GLY A 77 5.82 15.92 5.61
CA GLY A 77 5.61 17.17 4.89
C GLY A 77 4.62 17.07 3.73
N ILE A 78 4.55 15.90 3.06
CA ILE A 78 3.53 15.62 2.05
C ILE A 78 2.15 15.54 2.70
N ILE A 79 1.99 14.85 3.84
CA ILE A 79 0.72 14.81 4.58
C ILE A 79 0.24 16.21 4.92
N GLU A 80 1.11 17.07 5.44
CA GLU A 80 0.79 18.48 5.71
C GLU A 80 0.36 19.22 4.44
N ALA A 81 1.11 19.05 3.34
CA ALA A 81 0.82 19.69 2.06
C ALA A 81 -0.52 19.25 1.46
N LEU A 82 -0.92 17.99 1.67
CA LEU A 82 -2.23 17.46 1.25
C LEU A 82 -3.39 17.97 2.11
N GLY A 83 -3.10 18.56 3.28
CA GLY A 83 -4.10 19.15 4.17
C GLY A 83 -4.12 18.56 5.59
N GLY A 84 -3.03 17.94 6.05
CA GLY A 84 -2.90 17.32 7.38
C GLY A 84 -3.49 15.90 7.44
N GLU A 85 -3.58 15.31 8.64
CA GLU A 85 -4.00 13.91 8.85
C GLU A 85 -5.31 13.51 8.12
N ASP A 86 -6.29 14.42 8.11
CA ASP A 86 -7.60 14.20 7.48
C ASP A 86 -7.65 14.53 5.98
N TRP A 87 -6.50 14.65 5.30
CA TRP A 87 -6.43 15.02 3.88
C TRP A 87 -7.35 14.18 2.98
N HIS A 88 -7.41 12.87 3.26
CA HIS A 88 -8.19 11.92 2.47
C HIS A 88 -9.69 12.15 2.61
N HIS A 89 -10.17 12.44 3.82
CA HIS A 89 -11.56 12.81 4.06
C HIS A 89 -11.92 14.13 3.37
N LYS A 90 -11.01 15.12 3.42
CA LYS A 90 -11.19 16.41 2.74
C LYS A 90 -11.36 16.23 1.23
N PHE A 91 -10.46 15.49 0.58
CA PHE A 91 -10.57 15.24 -0.86
C PHE A 91 -11.84 14.49 -1.24
N LEU A 92 -12.21 13.45 -0.48
CA LEU A 92 -13.44 12.68 -0.75
C LEU A 92 -14.72 13.48 -0.52
N SER A 93 -14.74 14.36 0.49
CA SER A 93 -15.90 15.21 0.80
C SER A 93 -16.17 16.28 -0.25
N LEU A 94 -15.11 16.74 -0.93
CA LEU A 94 -15.17 17.76 -1.98
C LEU A 94 -15.34 17.16 -3.38
N ALA A 95 -15.31 15.83 -3.51
CA ALA A 95 -15.43 15.16 -4.81
C ALA A 95 -16.90 15.16 -5.28
N ASP A 96 -17.12 15.62 -6.52
CA ASP A 96 -18.44 15.53 -7.15
C ASP A 96 -18.78 14.06 -7.45
N LYS A 97 -20.07 13.74 -7.57
CA LYS A 97 -20.55 12.39 -7.88
C LYS A 97 -19.86 11.75 -9.11
N ASN A 98 -19.56 12.54 -10.14
CA ASN A 98 -18.92 12.06 -11.38
C ASN A 98 -17.40 11.86 -11.27
N GLU A 99 -16.76 12.48 -10.28
CA GLU A 99 -15.31 12.41 -10.07
C GLU A 99 -14.94 11.55 -8.85
N ARG A 100 -15.93 11.19 -8.02
CA ARG A 100 -15.75 10.47 -6.76
C ARG A 100 -14.92 9.21 -6.93
N GLU A 101 -15.22 8.37 -7.91
CA GLU A 101 -14.46 7.14 -8.19
C GLU A 101 -12.97 7.44 -8.46
N LYS A 102 -12.67 8.47 -9.28
CA LYS A 102 -11.29 8.86 -9.61
C LYS A 102 -10.57 9.44 -8.38
N VAL A 103 -11.28 10.17 -7.54
CA VAL A 103 -10.72 10.71 -6.29
C VAL A 103 -10.47 9.58 -5.29
N GLU A 104 -11.38 8.61 -5.16
CA GLU A 104 -11.20 7.41 -4.34
C GLU A 104 -9.97 6.63 -4.78
N GLU A 105 -9.79 6.42 -6.08
CA GLU A 105 -8.62 5.74 -6.64
C GLU A 105 -7.32 6.53 -6.35
N ALA A 106 -7.34 7.84 -6.53
CA ALA A 106 -6.18 8.68 -6.27
C ALA A 106 -5.82 8.73 -4.78
N VAL A 107 -6.82 8.80 -3.89
CA VAL A 107 -6.64 8.73 -2.43
C VAL A 107 -6.02 7.39 -2.04
N ALA A 108 -6.54 6.28 -2.57
CA ALA A 108 -5.98 4.96 -2.30
C ALA A 108 -4.50 4.87 -2.72
N LYS A 109 -4.14 5.38 -3.91
CA LYS A 109 -2.76 5.37 -4.41
C LYS A 109 -1.82 6.20 -3.54
N ILE A 110 -2.27 7.36 -3.07
CA ILE A 110 -1.52 8.21 -2.14
C ILE A 110 -1.34 7.49 -0.79
N LYS A 111 -2.39 6.84 -0.26
CA LYS A 111 -2.29 6.03 0.97
C LYS A 111 -1.27 4.90 0.83
N PHE A 112 -1.25 4.20 -0.31
CA PHE A 112 -0.27 3.15 -0.58
C PHE A 112 1.16 3.71 -0.60
N PHE A 113 1.39 4.82 -1.29
CA PHE A 113 2.68 5.52 -1.30
C PHE A 113 3.13 5.92 0.11
N LEU A 114 2.28 6.63 0.87
CA LEU A 114 2.62 7.08 2.22
C LEU A 114 2.93 5.90 3.14
N ASN A 115 2.11 4.83 3.10
CA ASN A 115 2.36 3.62 3.88
C ASN A 115 3.68 2.95 3.48
N THR A 116 4.00 2.93 2.18
CA THR A 116 5.26 2.39 1.68
C THR A 116 6.43 3.16 2.27
N ILE A 117 6.47 4.48 2.15
CA ILE A 117 7.61 5.26 2.65
C ILE A 117 7.71 5.20 4.18
N LEU A 118 6.61 5.43 4.90
CA LEU A 118 6.59 5.51 6.37
C LEU A 118 6.91 4.19 7.08
N ASN A 119 6.69 3.04 6.43
CA ASN A 119 7.01 1.71 6.99
C ASN A 119 8.16 1.02 6.24
N LEU A 120 8.97 1.75 5.46
CA LEU A 120 10.13 1.17 4.78
C LEU A 120 11.17 0.67 5.77
N ASP A 121 11.41 1.41 6.85
CA ASP A 121 12.30 1.03 7.94
C ASP A 121 11.93 -0.33 8.54
N LYS A 122 10.66 -0.54 8.89
CA LYS A 122 10.15 -1.81 9.44
C LYS A 122 10.43 -2.99 8.51
N ARG A 123 10.24 -2.79 7.20
CA ARG A 123 10.52 -3.80 6.17
C ARG A 123 12.02 -4.07 6.04
N LEU A 124 12.86 -3.04 6.13
CA LEU A 124 14.33 -3.17 6.11
C LEU A 124 14.87 -3.84 7.38
N SER A 125 14.26 -3.59 8.55
CA SER A 125 14.63 -4.21 9.83
C SER A 125 14.54 -5.75 9.83
N LEU A 126 13.75 -6.33 8.92
CA LEU A 126 13.69 -7.78 8.69
C LEU A 126 15.03 -8.38 8.26
N GLY A 127 15.99 -7.54 7.84
CA GLY A 127 17.35 -7.94 7.54
C GLY A 127 17.54 -8.44 6.11
N LYS A 128 18.44 -9.42 5.95
CA LYS A 128 18.94 -9.93 4.67
C LYS A 128 17.95 -10.90 4.00
N ILE A 129 16.74 -10.42 3.74
CA ILE A 129 15.70 -11.11 2.99
C ILE A 129 15.41 -10.27 1.76
N ASN A 130 15.45 -10.88 0.57
CA ASN A 130 15.10 -10.21 -0.68
C ASN A 130 13.99 -11.01 -1.37
N ASP A 131 12.79 -10.88 -0.85
CA ASP A 131 11.58 -11.50 -1.40
C ASP A 131 10.57 -10.39 -1.69
N PRO A 132 9.93 -10.36 -2.89
CA PRO A 132 8.90 -9.36 -3.20
C PRO A 132 7.80 -9.26 -2.14
N VAL A 133 7.49 -10.36 -1.45
CA VAL A 133 6.42 -10.40 -0.44
C VAL A 133 6.66 -9.44 0.73
N ILE A 134 7.91 -9.23 1.14
CA ILE A 134 8.25 -8.33 2.25
C ILE A 134 8.45 -6.88 1.80
N ALA A 135 8.32 -6.63 0.49
CA ALA A 135 8.32 -5.29 -0.07
C ALA A 135 6.94 -4.63 0.01
N VAL A 136 5.93 -5.28 0.58
CA VAL A 136 4.65 -4.66 0.96
C VAL A 136 4.27 -5.11 2.37
N ASP A 137 3.42 -4.32 3.03
CA ASP A 137 2.90 -4.69 4.34
C ASP A 137 1.84 -5.78 4.19
N ILE A 138 1.93 -6.82 5.01
CA ILE A 138 0.88 -7.83 5.15
C ILE A 138 0.37 -7.78 6.57
N ARG A 139 -0.93 -7.50 6.74
CA ARG A 139 -1.56 -7.30 8.05
C ARG A 139 -2.73 -8.25 8.25
N VAL A 140 -2.96 -8.66 9.49
CA VAL A 140 -4.20 -9.35 9.86
C VAL A 140 -5.35 -8.35 9.86
N GLY A 141 -6.45 -8.72 9.22
CA GLY A 141 -7.68 -7.94 9.18
C GLY A 141 -8.90 -8.73 9.63
N GLU A 142 -9.95 -8.02 10.02
CA GLU A 142 -11.29 -8.57 10.26
C GLU A 142 -12.25 -8.08 9.20
N VAL A 143 -12.94 -9.00 8.52
CA VAL A 143 -13.97 -8.63 7.56
C VAL A 143 -15.18 -8.10 8.32
N MET A 144 -15.47 -6.81 8.16
CA MET A 144 -16.57 -6.11 8.83
C MET A 144 -17.88 -6.19 8.03
N SER A 145 -17.80 -6.27 6.71
CA SER A 145 -18.97 -6.45 5.86
C SER A 145 -18.59 -7.04 4.51
N VAL A 146 -19.56 -7.71 3.88
CA VAL A 146 -19.43 -8.34 2.56
C VAL A 146 -20.65 -8.02 1.73
N ALA A 147 -20.43 -7.56 0.49
CA ALA A 147 -21.47 -7.33 -0.49
C ALA A 147 -21.08 -7.92 -1.86
N LYS A 148 -22.07 -8.32 -2.67
CA LYS A 148 -21.81 -8.65 -4.07
C LYS A 148 -21.39 -7.41 -4.84
N HIS A 149 -20.43 -7.57 -5.74
CA HIS A 149 -19.99 -6.47 -6.57
C HIS A 149 -21.13 -6.04 -7.52
N PRO A 150 -21.48 -4.73 -7.60
CA PRO A 150 -22.66 -4.27 -8.34
C PRO A 150 -22.59 -4.55 -9.85
N ASN A 151 -21.37 -4.57 -10.40
CA ASN A 151 -21.12 -4.72 -11.83
C ASN A 151 -20.32 -5.99 -12.19
N ALA A 152 -20.22 -6.98 -11.29
CA ALA A 152 -19.45 -8.21 -11.54
C ALA A 152 -19.94 -9.40 -10.69
N ASP A 153 -20.49 -10.43 -11.35
CA ASP A 153 -21.14 -11.56 -10.66
C ASP A 153 -20.18 -12.47 -9.87
N ARG A 154 -18.88 -12.42 -10.20
CA ARG A 154 -17.83 -13.27 -9.63
C ARG A 154 -16.96 -12.55 -8.60
N LEU A 155 -17.36 -11.36 -8.15
CA LEU A 155 -16.59 -10.57 -7.19
C LEU A 155 -17.42 -10.22 -5.95
N LEU A 156 -16.77 -10.25 -4.80
CA LEU A 156 -17.24 -9.65 -3.56
C LEU A 156 -16.49 -8.36 -3.28
N VAL A 157 -17.20 -7.39 -2.71
CA VAL A 157 -16.65 -6.18 -2.12
C VAL A 157 -16.71 -6.35 -0.61
N THR A 158 -15.56 -6.23 0.05
CA THR A 158 -15.45 -6.40 1.49
C THR A 158 -14.91 -5.14 2.14
N ASN A 159 -15.41 -4.83 3.33
CA ASN A 159 -14.81 -3.83 4.21
C ASN A 159 -14.00 -4.56 5.29
N VAL A 160 -12.74 -4.20 5.47
CA VAL A 160 -11.81 -4.92 6.34
C VAL A 160 -11.20 -3.97 7.35
N ASN A 161 -11.36 -4.29 8.63
CA ASN A 161 -10.73 -3.58 9.74
C ASN A 161 -9.29 -4.05 9.92
N LEU A 162 -8.33 -3.13 9.84
CA LEU A 162 -6.90 -3.35 10.10
C LEU A 162 -6.45 -2.75 11.45
N GLY A 163 -7.39 -2.32 12.30
CA GLY A 163 -7.12 -1.78 13.63
C GLY A 163 -6.95 -0.26 13.62
N ASP A 164 -6.01 0.25 12.83
CA ASP A 164 -5.77 1.69 12.65
C ASP A 164 -6.71 2.33 11.61
N ARG A 165 -7.18 1.53 10.65
CA ARG A 165 -8.10 1.97 9.59
C ARG A 165 -8.91 0.81 9.04
N ALA A 166 -10.00 1.15 8.35
CA ALA A 166 -10.72 0.22 7.49
C ALA A 166 -10.33 0.42 6.02
N ILE A 167 -10.29 -0.66 5.25
CA ILE A 167 -10.00 -0.64 3.81
C ILE A 167 -11.02 -1.44 3.01
N THR A 168 -11.15 -1.12 1.74
CA THR A 168 -11.94 -1.94 0.80
C THR A 168 -11.05 -3.00 0.16
N VAL A 169 -11.46 -4.26 0.19
CA VAL A 169 -10.79 -5.36 -0.54
C VAL A 169 -11.81 -6.07 -1.43
N VAL A 170 -11.49 -6.16 -2.72
CA VAL A 170 -12.28 -6.91 -3.71
C VAL A 170 -11.67 -8.30 -3.87
N THR A 171 -12.49 -9.35 -3.81
CA THR A 171 -12.03 -10.73 -3.93
C THR A 171 -12.93 -11.55 -4.84
N ASN A 172 -12.37 -12.57 -5.50
CA ASN A 172 -13.09 -13.56 -6.29
C ASN A 172 -13.55 -14.78 -5.48
N ASP A 173 -13.12 -14.91 -4.22
CA ASP A 173 -13.58 -15.95 -3.31
C ASP A 173 -14.94 -15.57 -2.71
N LEU A 174 -16.00 -16.14 -3.29
CA LEU A 174 -17.38 -15.90 -2.85
C LEU A 174 -17.71 -16.50 -1.47
N GLY A 175 -16.78 -17.25 -0.87
CA GLY A 175 -16.92 -17.86 0.45
C GLY A 175 -16.50 -16.96 1.62
N VAL A 176 -15.96 -15.77 1.35
CA VAL A 176 -15.59 -14.79 2.38
C VAL A 176 -16.84 -14.22 3.06
N LYS A 177 -16.81 -14.11 4.39
CA LYS A 177 -17.93 -13.67 5.23
C LYS A 177 -17.47 -12.65 6.29
N GLU A 178 -18.43 -11.89 6.82
CA GLU A 178 -18.22 -11.06 8.01
C GLU A 178 -17.67 -11.91 9.18
N GLY A 179 -16.78 -11.33 9.97
CA GLY A 179 -16.05 -11.98 11.07
C GLY A 179 -14.88 -12.86 10.63
N ASN A 180 -14.64 -13.06 9.33
CA ASN A 180 -13.43 -13.78 8.87
C ASN A 180 -12.16 -13.01 9.27
N ARG A 181 -11.18 -13.77 9.80
CA ARG A 181 -9.83 -13.28 10.09
C ARG A 181 -8.95 -13.57 8.89
N VAL A 182 -8.54 -12.52 8.19
CA VAL A 182 -7.85 -12.59 6.89
C VAL A 182 -6.45 -11.98 6.99
N ALA A 183 -5.54 -12.38 6.10
CA ALA A 183 -4.28 -11.68 5.87
C ALA A 183 -4.45 -10.80 4.64
N VAL A 184 -4.16 -9.51 4.75
CA VAL A 184 -4.27 -8.55 3.64
C VAL A 184 -2.89 -8.04 3.25
N ALA A 185 -2.48 -8.26 2.01
CA ALA A 185 -1.34 -7.59 1.40
C ALA A 185 -1.77 -6.19 0.92
N LEU A 186 -1.12 -5.15 1.44
CA LEU A 186 -1.32 -3.76 1.06
C LEU A 186 -0.55 -3.46 -0.24
N LEU A 187 -1.14 -3.93 -1.34
CA LEU A 187 -0.62 -3.78 -2.70
C LEU A 187 -1.04 -2.44 -3.33
N PRO A 188 -0.44 -2.04 -4.47
CA PRO A 188 -0.93 -0.91 -5.26
C PRO A 188 -2.43 -1.07 -5.54
N PRO A 189 -3.26 -0.05 -5.29
CA PRO A 189 -4.70 -0.16 -5.44
C PRO A 189 -5.13 -0.44 -6.88
N ALA A 190 -6.22 -1.21 -7.03
CA ALA A 190 -6.79 -1.57 -8.32
C ALA A 190 -8.28 -1.23 -8.38
N ASN A 191 -8.73 -0.65 -9.50
CA ASN A 191 -10.13 -0.34 -9.74
C ASN A 191 -10.83 -1.51 -10.44
N PHE A 192 -11.80 -2.10 -9.76
CA PHE A 192 -12.68 -3.13 -10.28
C PHE A 192 -14.02 -2.47 -10.62
N ARG A 193 -14.21 -2.01 -11.86
CA ARG A 193 -15.50 -1.52 -12.39
C ARG A 193 -16.22 -0.53 -11.46
N GLY A 194 -15.47 0.44 -10.93
CA GLY A 194 -15.98 1.48 -10.04
C GLY A 194 -15.70 1.26 -8.56
N ILE A 195 -15.17 0.10 -8.17
CA ILE A 195 -14.81 -0.20 -6.79
C ILE A 195 -13.29 -0.29 -6.66
N VAL A 196 -12.71 0.60 -5.85
CA VAL A 196 -11.26 0.64 -5.59
C VAL A 196 -10.91 -0.37 -4.50
N SER A 197 -10.14 -1.39 -4.84
CA SER A 197 -9.53 -2.33 -3.89
C SER A 197 -8.18 -1.78 -3.43
N GLU A 198 -8.00 -1.67 -2.12
CA GLU A 198 -6.79 -1.14 -1.45
C GLU A 198 -5.80 -2.25 -1.05
N GLY A 199 -6.08 -3.49 -1.43
CA GLY A 199 -5.22 -4.64 -1.14
C GLY A 199 -5.75 -5.93 -1.73
N MET A 200 -5.14 -7.04 -1.32
CA MET A 200 -5.52 -8.39 -1.72
C MET A 200 -5.42 -9.33 -0.52
N PHE A 201 -6.39 -10.24 -0.38
CA PHE A 201 -6.28 -11.30 0.60
C PHE A 201 -5.25 -12.35 0.19
N LEU A 202 -4.51 -12.88 1.16
CA LEU A 202 -3.71 -14.07 0.93
C LEU A 202 -4.63 -15.29 0.82
N GLY A 203 -4.32 -16.16 -0.13
CA GLY A 203 -5.08 -17.36 -0.42
C GLY A 203 -4.19 -18.45 -0.99
N ALA A 204 -4.57 -19.70 -0.74
CA ALA A 204 -3.85 -20.88 -1.20
C ALA A 204 -4.86 -21.99 -1.53
N GLY A 205 -4.64 -22.72 -2.62
CA GLY A 205 -5.48 -23.86 -3.01
C GLY A 205 -6.96 -23.46 -3.17
N GLU A 206 -7.77 -23.79 -2.16
CA GLU A 206 -9.24 -23.64 -2.14
C GLU A 206 -9.75 -22.20 -1.93
N GLY A 207 -8.86 -21.20 -1.83
CA GLY A 207 -9.23 -19.78 -1.82
C GLY A 207 -8.56 -18.98 -0.70
N VAL A 208 -9.24 -17.93 -0.25
CA VAL A 208 -8.76 -17.00 0.78
C VAL A 208 -8.60 -17.71 2.12
N LEU A 209 -7.54 -17.36 2.86
CA LEU A 209 -7.33 -17.78 4.25
C LEU A 209 -8.28 -17.00 5.18
N LYS A 210 -9.18 -17.70 5.88
CA LYS A 210 -10.30 -17.11 6.65
C LYS A 210 -10.18 -17.21 8.18
N ASP A 211 -9.14 -17.91 8.67
CA ASP A 211 -8.81 -18.06 10.10
C ASP A 211 -7.32 -17.76 10.37
N VAL A 212 -6.86 -16.61 9.87
CA VAL A 212 -5.47 -16.15 10.03
C VAL A 212 -5.21 -15.78 11.49
N LYS A 213 -4.09 -16.26 12.03
CA LYS A 213 -3.66 -15.97 13.40
C LYS A 213 -2.83 -14.67 13.48
N GLY A 214 -2.98 -13.94 14.57
CA GLY A 214 -2.30 -12.66 14.83
C GLY A 214 -3.26 -11.61 15.37
N GLU A 215 -2.73 -10.48 15.83
CA GLU A 215 -3.53 -9.34 16.27
C GLU A 215 -3.98 -8.52 15.06
N ILE A 216 -5.18 -7.92 15.11
CA ILE A 216 -5.67 -7.04 14.04
C ILE A 216 -4.65 -5.91 13.82
N GLY A 217 -4.27 -5.69 12.56
CA GLY A 217 -3.24 -4.71 12.16
C GLY A 217 -1.80 -5.20 12.30
N GLY A 218 -1.59 -6.28 13.06
CA GLY A 218 -0.29 -6.91 13.24
C GLY A 218 0.09 -7.87 12.11
N LEU A 219 1.27 -8.47 12.24
CA LEU A 219 1.77 -9.47 11.30
C LEU A 219 1.00 -10.80 11.42
N PRO A 220 0.63 -11.43 10.30
CA PRO A 220 -0.01 -12.73 10.33
C PRO A 220 0.98 -13.83 10.74
N LYS A 221 0.49 -14.86 11.44
CA LYS A 221 1.27 -15.98 11.97
C LYS A 221 0.83 -17.29 11.32
N GLY A 222 1.80 -18.16 11.02
CA GLY A 222 1.53 -19.50 10.50
C GLY A 222 0.92 -19.54 9.09
N VAL A 223 1.21 -18.51 8.27
CA VAL A 223 0.71 -18.44 6.89
C VAL A 223 1.48 -19.43 6.00
N PRO A 224 0.79 -20.31 5.25
CA PRO A 224 1.43 -21.23 4.31
C PRO A 224 2.20 -20.49 3.21
N LEU A 225 3.34 -21.03 2.76
CA LEU A 225 4.24 -20.35 1.83
C LEU A 225 3.61 -20.12 0.44
N GLU A 226 2.76 -21.05 0.03
CA GLU A 226 1.98 -21.00 -1.20
C GLU A 226 1.00 -19.82 -1.23
N ALA A 227 0.58 -19.31 -0.05
CA ALA A 227 -0.36 -18.20 0.03
C ALA A 227 0.23 -16.85 -0.38
N PHE A 228 1.56 -16.78 -0.56
CA PHE A 228 2.28 -15.58 -0.95
C PHE A 228 2.54 -15.48 -2.46
N VAL A 229 2.26 -16.52 -3.24
CA VAL A 229 2.60 -16.58 -4.69
C VAL A 229 1.97 -15.41 -5.46
N GLU A 230 0.68 -15.19 -5.29
CA GLU A 230 -0.03 -14.11 -5.99
C GLU A 230 0.47 -12.73 -5.55
N THR A 231 0.79 -12.56 -4.27
CA THR A 231 1.36 -11.32 -3.74
C THR A 231 2.71 -11.02 -4.39
N ARG A 232 3.59 -12.03 -4.52
CA ARG A 232 4.88 -11.86 -5.22
C ARG A 232 4.69 -11.43 -6.66
N ASN A 233 3.80 -12.10 -7.38
CA ASN A 233 3.51 -11.79 -8.79
C ASN A 233 3.02 -10.35 -8.96
N LEU A 234 2.15 -9.87 -8.07
CA LEU A 234 1.63 -8.50 -8.14
C LEU A 234 2.68 -7.45 -7.78
N VAL A 235 3.56 -7.71 -6.82
CA VAL A 235 4.70 -6.82 -6.54
C VAL A 235 5.63 -6.74 -7.74
N GLU A 236 5.98 -7.87 -8.35
CA GLU A 236 6.82 -7.89 -9.56
C GLU A 236 6.14 -7.19 -10.75
N ALA A 237 4.84 -7.36 -10.93
CA ALA A 237 4.08 -6.67 -11.96
C ALA A 237 4.08 -5.16 -11.75
N PHE A 238 3.92 -4.70 -10.50
CA PHE A 238 3.98 -3.28 -10.16
C PHE A 238 5.33 -2.65 -10.53
N LEU A 239 6.43 -3.35 -10.24
CA LEU A 239 7.77 -2.87 -10.58
C LEU A 239 8.02 -2.75 -12.10
N LYS A 240 7.26 -3.49 -12.92
CA LYS A 240 7.36 -3.46 -14.39
C LYS A 240 6.38 -2.48 -15.06
N SER A 241 5.47 -1.86 -14.29
CA SER A 241 4.36 -1.01 -14.81
C SER A 241 4.71 0.44 -15.10
#